data_AF-A0A382G1B4-F1
#
_entry.id   AF-A0A382G1B4-F1
#
_cell.length_a   1.000
_cell.length_b   1.000
_cell.length_c   1.000
_cell.angle_alpha   90.00
_cell.angle_beta   90.00
_cell.angle_gamma   90.00
#
_symmetry.space_group_name_H-M   'P 1'
#
loop_
_entity.id
_entity.type
_entity.pdbx_description
1 polymer ?
#
loop_
_entity_poly.entity_id
_entity_poly.type
_entity_poly.pdbx_seq_one_letter_code
_entity_poly.pdbx_strand_id
1 'polypeptide(L)'
;MVSRLTPQDIANYHEDGLIFVRGLFDAEETDLLRRAMEEDPAIAAHSLLRADQQGGATRISLWNRAGDSVYGLAARARKVVDIAEALIGEPVYHFQSK
;
A
#
# COMPACT_ATOMS: atom_id res chain seq x y z
N MET A 1 11.37 -6.17 11.05
CA MET A 1 10.74 -7.44 11.47
C MET A 1 10.18 -8.11 10.22
N VAL A 2 10.66 -9.30 9.84
CA VAL A 2 10.16 -10.05 8.67
C VAL A 2 8.74 -10.49 8.97
N SER A 3 7.81 -10.28 8.04
CA SER A 3 6.43 -10.69 8.20
C SER A 3 6.36 -12.19 8.46
N ARG A 4 5.77 -12.59 9.59
CA ARG A 4 5.57 -13.99 9.94
C ARG A 4 4.13 -14.36 9.67
N LEU A 5 3.79 -14.50 8.40
CA LEU A 5 2.59 -15.26 8.04
C LEU A 5 2.75 -16.67 8.61
N THR A 6 1.74 -17.12 9.32
CA THR A 6 1.65 -18.52 9.73
C THR A 6 1.10 -19.36 8.56
N PRO A 7 1.33 -20.68 8.55
CA PRO A 7 0.66 -21.56 7.60
C PRO A 7 -0.87 -21.42 7.62
N GLN A 8 -1.44 -21.09 8.79
CA GLN A 8 -2.87 -20.84 8.92
C GLN A 8 -3.29 -19.55 8.22
N ASP A 9 -2.49 -18.48 8.25
CA ASP A 9 -2.79 -17.25 7.51
C ASP A 9 -2.84 -17.52 6.00
N ILE A 10 -1.90 -18.32 5.49
CA ILE A 10 -1.89 -18.72 4.07
C ILE A 10 -3.13 -19.56 3.74
N ALA A 11 -3.48 -20.52 4.60
CA ALA A 11 -4.69 -21.32 4.42
C ALA A 11 -5.96 -20.44 4.42
N ASN A 12 -6.09 -19.52 5.37
CA ASN A 12 -7.19 -18.57 5.46
C ASN A 12 -7.26 -17.68 4.22
N TYR A 13 -6.13 -17.22 3.68
CA TYR A 13 -6.11 -16.46 2.43
C TYR A 13 -6.66 -17.27 1.25
N HIS A 14 -6.33 -18.55 1.14
CA HIS A 14 -6.83 -19.40 0.06
C HIS A 14 -8.31 -19.79 0.23
N GLU A 15 -8.81 -19.85 1.47
CA GLU A 15 -10.21 -20.15 1.77
C GLU A 15 -11.11 -18.90 1.65
N ASP A 16 -10.71 -17.81 2.30
CA ASP A 16 -11.51 -16.58 2.45
C ASP A 16 -11.21 -15.51 1.38
N GLY A 17 -10.08 -15.64 0.67
CA GLY A 17 -9.60 -14.66 -0.30
C GLY A 17 -8.94 -13.41 0.30
N LEU A 18 -8.77 -13.35 1.63
CA LEU A 18 -8.14 -12.23 2.33
C LEU A 18 -7.54 -12.63 3.70
N ILE A 19 -6.62 -11.81 4.20
CA ILE A 19 -6.15 -11.85 5.60
C ILE A 19 -5.92 -10.45 6.16
N PHE A 20 -5.87 -10.34 7.49
CA PHE A 20 -5.52 -9.10 8.19
C PHE A 20 -4.12 -9.19 8.82
N VAL A 21 -3.17 -8.44 8.27
CA VAL A 21 -1.83 -8.28 8.86
C VAL A 21 -1.81 -7.00 9.68
N ARG A 22 -1.97 -7.13 11.00
CA ARG A 22 -1.98 -5.98 11.92
C ARG A 22 -0.56 -5.49 12.15
N GLY A 23 -0.38 -4.16 12.18
CA GLY A 23 0.93 -3.54 12.42
C GLY A 23 1.95 -3.82 11.33
N LEU A 24 1.50 -4.01 10.07
CA LEU A 24 2.41 -4.14 8.92
C LEU A 24 3.35 -2.93 8.84
N PHE A 25 2.77 -1.74 8.99
CA PHE A 25 3.51 -0.52 9.27
C PHE A 25 3.29 -0.15 10.74
N ASP A 26 4.35 0.25 11.43
CA ASP A 26 4.24 0.77 12.78
C ASP A 26 3.70 2.21 12.80
N ALA A 27 3.58 2.80 13.98
CA ALA A 27 3.04 4.14 14.15
C ALA A 27 3.92 5.23 13.49
N GLU A 28 5.24 5.06 13.50
CA GLU A 28 6.18 6.01 12.90
C GLU A 28 6.13 5.94 11.37
N GLU A 29 6.17 4.72 10.82
CA GLU A 29 6.03 4.49 9.38
C GLU A 29 4.68 4.99 8.86
N THR A 30 3.60 4.78 9.62
CA THR A 30 2.27 5.28 9.28
C THR A 30 2.21 6.81 9.32
N ASP A 31 2.86 7.45 10.29
CA ASP A 31 2.93 8.91 10.34
C ASP A 31 3.72 9.50 9.16
N LEU A 32 4.83 8.87 8.78
CA LEU A 32 5.61 9.28 7.60
C LEU A 32 4.79 9.19 6.31
N LEU A 33 4.01 8.12 6.13
CA LEU A 33 3.09 7.98 4.99
C LEU A 33 2.04 9.09 4.99
N ARG A 34 1.40 9.34 6.14
CA ARG A 34 0.40 10.39 6.30
C ARG A 34 0.97 11.77 5.97
N ARG A 35 2.11 12.13 6.55
CA ARG A 35 2.78 13.41 6.31
C ARG A 35 3.18 13.57 4.86
N ALA A 36 3.66 12.53 4.20
CA ALA A 36 3.95 12.60 2.76
C ALA A 36 2.69 12.97 1.96
N MET A 37 1.54 12.35 2.24
CA MET A 37 0.28 12.68 1.55
C MET A 37 -0.17 14.13 1.76
N GLU A 38 0.10 14.69 2.94
CA GLU A 38 -0.32 16.05 3.30
C GLU A 38 0.68 17.13 2.86
N GLU A 39 1.97 16.83 2.93
CA GLU A 39 3.06 17.82 2.86
C GLU A 39 3.93 17.69 1.60
N ASP A 40 4.00 16.52 0.94
CA ASP A 40 4.93 16.29 -0.18
C ASP A 40 4.42 16.93 -1.49
N PRO A 41 5.11 17.96 -2.02
CA PRO A 41 4.71 18.62 -3.25
C PRO A 41 4.70 17.69 -4.47
N ALA A 42 5.55 16.66 -4.48
CA ALA A 42 5.57 15.68 -5.57
C ALA A 42 4.30 14.83 -5.57
N ILE A 43 3.76 14.50 -4.40
CA ILE A 43 2.48 13.80 -4.28
C ILE A 43 1.32 14.72 -4.68
N ALA A 44 1.35 15.97 -4.21
CA ALA A 44 0.33 16.95 -4.57
C ALA A 44 0.26 17.20 -6.08
N ALA A 45 1.41 17.27 -6.77
CA ALA A 45 1.49 17.49 -8.22
C ALA A 45 0.88 16.36 -9.07
N HIS A 46 0.78 15.14 -8.51
CA HIS A 46 0.17 13.98 -9.15
C HIS A 46 -1.24 13.69 -8.62
N SER A 47 -1.79 14.60 -7.81
CA SER A 47 -3.12 14.46 -7.22
C SER A 47 -4.19 15.11 -8.09
N LEU A 48 -5.30 14.40 -8.26
CA LEU A 48 -6.49 14.85 -8.96
C LEU A 48 -7.62 14.99 -7.95
N LEU A 49 -8.34 16.10 -8.02
CA LEU A 49 -9.56 16.28 -7.26
C LEU A 49 -10.75 15.84 -8.13
N ARG A 50 -11.35 14.70 -7.80
CA ARG A 50 -12.53 14.19 -8.49
C ARG A 50 -13.78 14.65 -7.73
N ALA A 51 -14.42 15.70 -8.24
CA ALA A 51 -15.70 16.17 -7.70
C ALA A 51 -16.81 15.13 -7.94
N ASP A 52 -17.71 14.98 -6.97
CA ASP A 52 -18.96 14.24 -7.11
C ASP A 52 -20.13 15.15 -7.48
N GLN A 53 -21.29 14.56 -7.77
CA GLN A 53 -22.50 15.31 -8.16
C GLN A 53 -23.23 15.97 -6.97
N GLN A 54 -22.84 15.66 -5.73
CA GLN A 54 -23.44 16.15 -4.49
C GLN A 54 -22.60 17.27 -3.84
N GLY A 55 -21.51 17.70 -4.49
CA GLY A 55 -20.64 18.78 -4.02
C GLY A 55 -19.46 18.32 -3.16
N GLY A 56 -19.27 17.01 -2.96
CA GLY A 56 -18.06 16.45 -2.38
C GLY A 56 -16.95 16.28 -3.42
N ALA A 57 -15.76 15.93 -2.95
CA ALA A 57 -14.65 15.61 -3.83
C ALA A 57 -13.69 14.59 -3.21
N THR A 58 -13.25 13.62 -4.01
CA THR A 58 -12.20 12.68 -3.64
C THR A 58 -10.87 13.17 -4.19
N ARG A 59 -9.88 13.35 -3.30
CA ARG A 59 -8.49 13.51 -3.72
C ARG A 59 -7.92 12.14 -4.06
N ILE A 60 -7.48 11.95 -5.29
CA ILE A 60 -6.91 10.69 -5.78
C ILE A 60 -5.53 10.99 -6.33
N SER A 61 -4.53 10.27 -5.86
CA SER A 61 -3.20 10.32 -6.46
C SER A 61 -2.92 8.94 -7.06
N LEU A 62 -2.54 8.89 -8.34
CA LEU A 62 -2.38 7.63 -9.06
C LEU A 62 -0.92 7.42 -9.45
N TRP A 63 -0.38 6.25 -9.11
CA TRP A 63 0.98 5.86 -9.51
C TRP A 63 0.97 4.49 -10.16
N ASN A 64 1.51 4.42 -11.38
CA ASN A 64 1.70 3.17 -12.11
C ASN A 64 3.14 2.63 -12.00
N ARG A 65 3.98 3.29 -11.20
CA ARG A 65 5.35 2.88 -10.90
C ARG A 65 5.69 3.20 -9.45
N ALA A 66 6.31 2.26 -8.77
CA ALA A 66 6.93 2.48 -7.46
C ALA A 66 8.24 3.29 -7.63
N GLY A 67 8.14 4.61 -7.55
CA GLY A 67 9.28 5.53 -7.56
C GLY A 67 10.00 5.62 -6.21
N ASP A 68 10.80 6.67 -6.03
CA ASP A 68 11.55 6.91 -4.78
C ASP A 68 10.80 7.79 -3.77
N SER A 69 9.50 8.03 -3.98
CA SER A 69 8.64 8.66 -2.96
C SER A 69 8.41 7.72 -1.77
N VAL A 70 7.92 8.27 -0.65
CA VAL A 70 7.57 7.46 0.53
C VAL A 70 6.59 6.33 0.18
N TYR A 71 5.62 6.60 -0.69
CA TYR A 71 4.67 5.57 -1.18
C TYR A 71 5.30 4.57 -2.13
N GLY A 72 6.22 5.00 -3.00
CA GLY A 72 6.96 4.09 -3.87
C GLY A 72 7.86 3.16 -3.09
N LEU A 73 8.52 3.65 -2.04
CA LEU A 73 9.30 2.85 -1.09
C LEU A 73 8.43 1.89 -0.29
N ALA A 74 7.28 2.35 0.22
CA ALA A 74 6.35 1.49 0.96
C ALA A 74 5.78 0.36 0.10
N ALA A 75 5.41 0.65 -1.16
CA ALA A 75 4.86 -0.33 -2.09
C ALA A 75 5.82 -1.49 -2.42
N ARG A 76 7.14 -1.24 -2.34
CA ARG A 76 8.20 -2.24 -2.58
C ARG A 76 8.98 -2.62 -1.32
N ALA A 77 8.47 -2.25 -0.14
CA ALA A 77 9.10 -2.62 1.11
C ALA A 77 9.10 -4.14 1.23
N ARG A 78 10.22 -4.71 1.69
CA ARG A 78 10.38 -6.17 1.83
C ARG A 78 9.20 -6.82 2.56
N LYS A 79 8.70 -6.18 3.62
CA LYS A 79 7.55 -6.65 4.39
C LYS A 79 6.25 -6.79 3.57
N VAL A 80 6.07 -5.99 2.51
CA VAL A 80 4.91 -6.06 1.60
C VAL A 80 5.16 -7.14 0.56
N VAL A 81 6.34 -7.14 -0.07
CA VAL A 81 6.71 -8.10 -1.13
C VAL A 81 6.71 -9.53 -0.59
N ASP A 82 7.38 -9.78 0.54
CA ASP A 82 7.47 -11.11 1.14
C ASP A 82 6.08 -11.69 1.48
N ILE A 83 5.15 -10.84 1.95
CA ILE A 83 3.75 -11.24 2.21
C ILE A 83 3.04 -11.59 0.91
N ALA A 84 3.11 -10.71 -0.09
CA ALA A 84 2.42 -10.90 -1.35
C ALA A 84 2.92 -12.15 -2.07
N GLU A 85 4.24 -12.38 -2.13
CA GLU A 85 4.82 -13.60 -2.71
C GLU A 85 4.42 -14.86 -1.95
N ALA A 86 4.37 -14.81 -0.60
CA ALA A 86 3.94 -15.95 0.21
C ALA A 86 2.46 -16.30 0.00
N LEU A 87 1.60 -15.30 -0.21
CA LEU A 87 0.15 -15.51 -0.44
C LEU A 87 -0.16 -15.94 -1.88
N ILE A 88 0.51 -15.34 -2.86
CA ILE A 88 0.27 -15.60 -4.29
C ILE A 88 1.03 -16.87 -4.75
N GLY A 89 2.19 -17.15 -4.15
CA GLY A 89 3.02 -18.32 -4.47
C GLY A 89 3.94 -18.12 -5.68
N GLU A 90 4.08 -16.89 -6.17
CA GLU A 90 4.95 -16.54 -7.30
C GLU A 90 5.57 -15.14 -7.12
N PRO A 91 6.62 -14.79 -7.89
CA PRO A 91 7.19 -13.45 -7.86
C PRO A 91 6.16 -12.38 -8.22
N VAL A 92 6.16 -11.28 -7.47
CA VAL A 92 5.15 -10.21 -7.62
C VAL A 92 5.73 -8.94 -8.23
N TYR A 93 4.87 -8.16 -8.87
CA TYR A 93 5.20 -6.84 -9.40
C TYR A 93 4.16 -5.80 -8.93
N HIS A 94 4.63 -4.64 -8.48
CA HIS A 94 3.75 -3.52 -8.19
C HIS A 94 3.22 -2.90 -9.48
N PHE A 95 1.94 -3.12 -9.76
CA PHE A 95 1.29 -2.57 -10.96
C PHE A 95 0.78 -1.13 -10.76
N GLN A 96 0.05 -0.87 -9.67
CA GLN A 96 -0.55 0.44 -9.41
C GLN A 96 -0.82 0.68 -7.91
N SER A 97 -0.73 1.94 -7.47
CA SER A 97 -1.27 2.45 -6.20
C SER A 97 -2.25 3.60 -6.44
N LYS A 98 -3.21 3.77 -5.52
CA LYS A 98 -4.25 4.82 -5.52
C LYS A 98 -4.38 5.44 -4.13
#